data_AF-A0A960L8A2-F1
#
_entry.id   AF-A0A960L8A2-F1
#
_cell.length_a   1.000
_cell.length_b   1.000
_cell.length_c   1.000
_cell.angle_alpha   90.00
_cell.angle_beta   90.00
_cell.angle_gamma   90.00
#
_symmetry.space_group_name_H-M   'P 1'
#
loop_
_entity.id
_entity.type
_entity.pdbx_description
1 polymer ?
#
loop_
_entity_poly.entity_id
_entity_poly.type
_entity_poly.pdbx_seq_one_letter_code
_entity_poly.pdbx_strand_id
1 'polypeptide(L)'
;MKLGDVLKKEREKKGVSVEDTAAHLKVSKEHYEAMEAGESPAETWGPLLAQIAIKLETPTARLLADSGRFEDTEKGKCGGLIAKHRQRRELSADQMAEHLEISKDEYEAIEAGNSELEEYGPQFLGFAELIEQPVFNLFYPCGLPFQELDDYP
;
A
#
# COMPACT_ATOMS: atom_id res chain seq x y z
N MET A 1 -16.06 -3.88 -2.61
CA MET A 1 -15.95 -3.09 -1.37
C MET A 1 -14.87 -2.06 -1.64
N LYS A 2 -15.06 -0.79 -1.27
CA LYS A 2 -14.00 0.22 -1.43
C LYS A 2 -12.93 0.02 -0.35
N LEU A 3 -11.73 0.54 -0.56
CA LEU A 3 -10.69 0.53 0.46
C LEU A 3 -11.12 1.35 1.68
N GLY A 4 -11.73 2.52 1.48
CA GLY A 4 -12.25 3.37 2.55
C GLY A 4 -13.25 2.64 3.46
N ASP A 5 -14.11 1.79 2.90
CA ASP A 5 -15.05 0.96 3.67
C ASP A 5 -14.30 -0.01 4.60
N VAL A 6 -13.19 -0.59 4.12
CA VAL A 6 -12.35 -1.50 4.90
C VAL A 6 -11.64 -0.76 6.03
N LEU A 7 -11.05 0.39 5.73
CA LEU A 7 -10.38 1.24 6.73
C LEU A 7 -11.35 1.61 7.85
N LYS A 8 -12.52 2.14 7.48
CA LYS A 8 -13.56 2.50 8.43
C LYS A 8 -13.99 1.31 9.30
N LYS A 9 -14.30 0.17 8.68
CA LYS A 9 -14.77 -1.02 9.39
C LYS A 9 -13.71 -1.56 10.36
N GLU A 10 -12.45 -1.66 9.95
CA GLU A 10 -11.41 -2.17 10.84
C GLU A 10 -11.05 -1.18 11.95
N ARG A 11 -11.09 0.13 11.68
CA ARG A 11 -10.95 1.16 12.73
C ARG A 11 -12.06 1.04 13.77
N GLU A 12 -13.32 1.00 13.34
CA GLU A 12 -14.48 0.90 14.24
C GLU A 12 -14.45 -0.39 15.07
N LYS A 13 -14.03 -1.51 14.47
CA LYS A 13 -13.86 -2.79 15.16
C LYS A 13 -12.78 -2.76 16.23
N LYS A 14 -11.72 -1.96 16.05
CA LYS A 14 -10.68 -1.73 17.08
C LYS A 14 -11.04 -0.63 18.07
N GLY A 15 -12.16 0.06 17.88
CA GLY A 15 -12.64 1.11 18.79
C GLY A 15 -11.76 2.35 18.79
N VAL A 16 -11.02 2.61 17.71
CA VAL A 16 -10.12 3.77 17.59
C VAL A 16 -10.88 4.95 16.96
N SER A 17 -10.66 6.16 17.46
CA SER A 17 -11.29 7.36 16.91
C SER A 17 -10.61 7.81 15.60
N VAL A 18 -11.32 8.58 14.79
CA VAL A 18 -10.78 9.17 13.55
C VAL A 18 -9.59 10.08 13.89
N GLU A 19 -9.70 10.83 14.98
CA GLU A 19 -8.67 11.74 15.48
C GLU A 19 -7.40 10.99 15.90
N ASP A 20 -7.55 9.89 16.65
CA ASP A 20 -6.40 9.09 17.09
C ASP A 20 -5.72 8.42 15.90
N THR A 21 -6.49 7.94 14.91
CA THR A 21 -5.93 7.37 13.69
C THR A 21 -5.19 8.44 12.88
N ALA A 22 -5.79 9.60 12.63
CA ALA A 22 -5.13 10.69 11.89
C ALA A 22 -3.83 11.15 12.58
N ALA A 23 -3.86 11.27 13.91
CA ALA A 23 -2.68 11.62 14.70
C ALA A 23 -1.57 10.55 14.60
N HIS A 24 -1.92 9.26 14.66
CA HIS A 24 -0.97 8.17 14.50
C HIS A 24 -0.31 8.18 13.11
N LEU A 25 -1.11 8.39 12.06
CA LEU A 25 -0.66 8.44 10.67
C LEU A 25 0.06 9.76 10.32
N LYS A 26 0.07 10.75 11.21
CA LYS A 26 0.63 12.10 11.01
C LYS A 26 -0.02 12.84 9.83
N VAL A 27 -1.32 12.66 9.66
CA VAL A 27 -2.14 13.34 8.63
C VAL A 27 -3.22 14.21 9.28
N SER A 28 -3.83 15.11 8.51
CA SER A 28 -4.99 15.86 9.03
C SER A 28 -6.21 14.95 9.16
N LYS A 29 -7.14 15.34 10.05
CA LYS A 29 -8.41 14.62 10.21
C LYS A 29 -9.18 14.56 8.89
N GLU A 30 -9.26 15.66 8.17
CA GLU A 30 -9.97 15.77 6.90
C GLU A 30 -9.35 14.87 5.83
N HIS A 31 -8.02 14.74 5.81
CA HIS A 31 -7.32 13.83 4.90
C HIS A 31 -7.69 12.38 5.20
N TYR A 32 -7.67 11.96 6.48
CA TYR A 32 -8.05 10.60 6.85
C TYR A 32 -9.54 10.32 6.62
N GLU A 33 -10.42 11.28 6.88
CA GLU A 33 -11.86 11.16 6.57
C GLU A 33 -12.09 10.98 5.06
N ALA A 34 -11.35 11.66 4.20
CA ALA A 34 -11.41 11.47 2.74
C ALA A 34 -10.95 10.07 2.31
N MET A 35 -9.97 9.48 3.03
CA MET A 35 -9.58 8.08 2.81
C MET A 35 -10.71 7.12 3.20
N GLU A 36 -11.34 7.28 4.37
CA GLU A 36 -12.47 6.43 4.78
C GLU A 36 -13.70 6.60 3.89
N ALA A 37 -13.91 7.79 3.32
CA ALA A 37 -14.98 8.05 2.35
C ALA A 37 -14.72 7.40 0.98
N GLY A 38 -13.49 6.94 0.72
CA GLY A 38 -13.06 6.45 -0.59
C GLY A 38 -13.11 7.55 -1.66
N GLU A 39 -12.76 8.77 -1.24
CA GLU A 39 -12.65 9.98 -2.07
C GLU A 39 -11.19 10.41 -2.28
N SER A 40 -10.24 9.68 -1.71
CA SER A 40 -8.80 9.93 -1.90
C SER A 40 -8.17 8.98 -2.93
N PRO A 41 -7.00 9.35 -3.48
CA PRO A 41 -6.21 8.46 -4.32
C PRO A 41 -5.79 7.12 -3.69
N ALA A 42 -5.99 6.93 -2.39
CA ALA A 42 -5.79 5.65 -1.71
C ALA A 42 -6.54 4.49 -2.40
N GLU A 43 -7.70 4.75 -3.00
CA GLU A 43 -8.49 3.75 -3.74
C GLU A 43 -7.75 3.20 -4.98
N THR A 44 -6.85 3.98 -5.58
CA THR A 44 -6.03 3.54 -6.71
C THR A 44 -4.74 2.91 -6.22
N TRP A 45 -4.05 3.58 -5.30
CA TRP A 45 -2.70 3.19 -4.89
C TRP A 45 -2.67 1.98 -3.95
N GLY A 46 -3.70 1.77 -3.14
CA GLY A 46 -3.79 0.59 -2.27
C GLY A 46 -3.82 -0.74 -3.06
N PRO A 47 -4.78 -0.92 -3.98
CA PRO A 47 -4.81 -2.09 -4.85
C PRO A 47 -3.55 -2.25 -5.71
N LEU A 48 -3.01 -1.16 -6.27
CA LEU A 48 -1.78 -1.22 -7.06
C LEU A 48 -0.59 -1.69 -6.20
N LEU A 49 -0.46 -1.20 -4.97
CA LEU A 49 0.58 -1.66 -4.04
C LEU A 49 0.46 -3.15 -3.72
N ALA A 50 -0.76 -3.66 -3.57
CA ALA A 50 -1.01 -5.09 -3.39
C ALA A 50 -0.58 -5.90 -4.61
N GLN A 51 -0.89 -5.43 -5.82
CA GLN A 51 -0.45 -6.10 -7.07
C GLN A 51 1.07 -6.11 -7.20
N ILE A 52 1.75 -4.99 -6.89
CA ILE A 52 3.22 -4.93 -6.88
C ILE A 52 3.79 -5.96 -5.89
N ALA A 53 3.22 -6.07 -4.69
CA ALA A 53 3.62 -7.05 -3.69
C ALA A 53 3.49 -8.49 -4.19
N ILE A 54 2.39 -8.81 -4.87
CA ILE A 54 2.14 -10.13 -5.46
C ILE A 54 3.16 -10.42 -6.57
N LYS A 55 3.31 -9.52 -7.55
CA LYS A 55 4.22 -9.74 -8.70
C LYS A 55 5.70 -9.81 -8.29
N LEU A 56 6.09 -9.11 -7.24
CA LEU A 56 7.44 -9.18 -6.68
C LEU A 56 7.61 -10.30 -5.65
N GLU A 57 6.54 -11.04 -5.34
CA GLU A 57 6.49 -12.06 -4.28
C GLU A 57 7.17 -11.56 -3.01
N THR A 58 6.77 -10.37 -2.57
CA THR A 58 7.40 -9.64 -1.46
C THR A 58 6.32 -9.14 -0.53
N PRO A 59 6.43 -9.35 0.80
CA PRO A 59 5.48 -8.79 1.75
C PRO A 59 5.35 -7.28 1.56
N THR A 60 4.12 -6.77 1.45
CA THR A 60 3.84 -5.36 1.23
C THR A 60 4.57 -4.43 2.20
N ALA A 61 4.69 -4.81 3.48
CA ALA A 61 5.44 -4.03 4.46
C ALA A 61 6.93 -3.85 4.08
N ARG A 62 7.55 -4.84 3.43
CA ARG A 62 8.95 -4.80 2.96
C ARG A 62 9.14 -3.96 1.70
N LEU A 63 8.06 -3.64 0.98
CA LEU A 63 8.09 -2.66 -0.10
C LEU A 63 8.06 -1.21 0.43
N LEU A 64 7.67 -1.01 1.68
CA LEU A 64 7.49 0.30 2.30
C LEU A 64 8.64 0.65 3.24
N ALA A 65 9.14 -0.33 4.00
CA ALA A 65 10.30 -0.19 4.87
C ALA A 65 11.08 -1.51 4.94
N ASP A 66 12.42 -1.45 4.96
CA ASP A 66 13.25 -2.66 5.12
C ASP A 66 12.92 -3.42 6.40
N SER A 67 12.55 -2.73 7.50
CA SER A 67 12.11 -3.36 8.76
C SER A 67 10.67 -3.87 8.72
N GLY A 68 9.86 -3.39 7.77
CA GLY A 68 8.42 -3.55 7.76
C GLY A 68 7.69 -2.68 8.80
N ARG A 69 8.34 -1.64 9.35
CA ARG A 69 7.78 -0.76 10.38
C ARG A 69 7.41 0.61 9.83
N PHE A 70 6.26 1.16 10.24
CA PHE A 70 5.79 2.49 9.85
C PHE A 70 6.78 3.60 10.21
N GLU A 71 7.40 3.53 11.38
CA GLU A 71 8.36 4.55 11.84
C GLU A 71 9.63 4.63 10.96
N ASP A 72 9.95 3.56 10.23
CA ASP A 72 11.13 3.48 9.35
C ASP A 72 10.78 3.83 7.89
N THR A 73 9.57 4.30 7.63
CA THR A 73 9.17 4.79 6.31
C THR A 73 9.71 6.20 6.07
N GLU A 74 10.20 6.42 4.85
CA GLU A 74 10.77 7.70 4.43
C GLU A 74 10.40 7.97 2.97
N LYS A 75 10.24 9.24 2.61
CA LYS A 75 9.92 9.63 1.24
C LYS A 75 11.04 9.21 0.27
N GLY A 76 10.66 8.57 -0.82
CA GLY A 76 11.55 8.01 -1.86
C GLY A 76 12.04 6.60 -1.56
N LYS A 77 11.76 6.07 -0.36
CA LYS A 77 12.21 4.74 0.05
C LYS A 77 11.34 3.64 -0.55
N CYS A 78 10.03 3.89 -0.72
CA CYS A 78 9.13 2.89 -1.28
C CYS A 78 9.53 2.54 -2.72
N GLY A 79 9.70 3.54 -3.59
CA GLY A 79 10.15 3.36 -4.96
C GLY A 79 11.50 2.65 -5.05
N GLY A 80 12.47 3.05 -4.21
CA GLY A 80 13.77 2.40 -4.15
C GLY A 80 13.72 0.93 -3.72
N LEU A 81 12.83 0.59 -2.77
CA LEU A 81 12.61 -0.79 -2.35
C LEU A 81 11.92 -1.61 -3.44
N ILE A 82 10.90 -1.07 -4.11
CA ILE A 82 10.25 -1.71 -5.26
C ILE A 82 11.30 -2.03 -6.34
N ALA A 83 12.14 -1.06 -6.69
CA ALA A 83 13.22 -1.25 -7.67
C ALA A 83 14.21 -2.33 -7.25
N LYS A 84 14.65 -2.32 -5.98
CA LYS A 84 15.54 -3.32 -5.41
C LYS A 84 14.94 -4.73 -5.46
N HIS A 85 13.65 -4.87 -5.15
CA HIS A 85 12.94 -6.14 -5.19
C HIS A 85 12.72 -6.63 -6.63
N ARG A 86 12.34 -5.75 -7.55
CA ARG A 86 12.26 -6.05 -8.99
C ARG A 86 13.58 -6.58 -9.54
N GLN A 87 14.68 -5.87 -9.28
CA GLN A 87 16.01 -6.27 -9.75
C GLN A 87 16.45 -7.64 -9.20
N ARG A 88 16.12 -7.95 -7.94
CA ARG A 88 16.38 -9.26 -7.34
C ARG A 88 15.59 -10.40 -7.98
N ARG A 89 14.43 -10.09 -8.56
CA ARG A 89 13.59 -11.03 -9.32
C ARG A 89 13.93 -11.08 -10.80
N GLU A 90 14.98 -10.36 -11.23
CA GLU A 90 15.43 -10.28 -12.63
C GLU A 90 14.34 -9.80 -13.60
N LEU A 91 13.37 -9.04 -13.09
CA LEU A 91 12.30 -8.45 -13.88
C LEU A 91 12.72 -7.08 -14.44
N SER A 92 12.35 -6.80 -15.68
CA SER A 92 12.50 -5.46 -16.27
C SER A 92 11.35 -4.53 -15.85
N ALA A 93 11.56 -3.22 -15.96
CA ALA A 93 10.50 -2.23 -15.73
C ALA A 93 9.34 -2.42 -16.72
N ASP A 94 9.63 -2.81 -17.97
CA ASP A 94 8.63 -3.10 -19.00
C ASP A 94 7.73 -4.29 -18.61
N GLN A 95 8.34 -5.39 -18.14
CA GLN A 95 7.58 -6.55 -17.68
C GLN A 95 6.68 -6.22 -16.50
N MET A 96 7.17 -5.41 -15.55
CA MET A 96 6.36 -4.97 -14.42
C MET A 96 5.21 -4.07 -14.84
N ALA A 97 5.45 -3.11 -15.73
CA ALA A 97 4.39 -2.25 -16.27
C ALA A 97 3.32 -3.08 -17.00
N GLU A 98 3.72 -4.06 -17.81
CA GLU A 98 2.80 -4.99 -18.48
C GLU A 98 1.99 -5.83 -17.47
N HIS A 99 2.64 -6.40 -16.45
CA HIS A 99 1.97 -7.19 -15.41
C HIS A 99 0.98 -6.40 -14.54
N LEU A 100 1.20 -5.10 -14.41
CA LEU A 100 0.38 -4.19 -13.62
C LEU A 100 -0.64 -3.44 -14.48
N GLU A 101 -0.65 -3.66 -15.80
CA GLU A 101 -1.51 -2.97 -16.77
C GLU A 101 -1.40 -1.43 -16.71
N ILE A 102 -0.22 -0.91 -16.39
CA ILE A 102 0.09 0.52 -16.36
C ILE A 102 1.13 0.86 -17.43
N SER A 103 1.32 2.16 -17.69
CA SER A 103 2.38 2.60 -18.60
C SER A 103 3.77 2.39 -17.98
N LYS A 104 4.77 2.18 -18.83
CA LYS A 104 6.18 2.12 -18.39
C LYS A 104 6.59 3.38 -17.63
N ASP A 105 6.22 4.55 -18.13
CA ASP A 105 6.54 5.84 -17.53
C ASP A 105 5.94 5.97 -16.11
N GLU A 106 4.73 5.44 -15.91
CA GLU A 106 4.08 5.39 -14.61
C GLU A 106 4.80 4.44 -13.66
N TYR A 107 5.19 3.26 -14.12
CA TYR A 107 5.99 2.33 -13.30
C TYR A 107 7.37 2.91 -12.93
N GLU A 108 8.05 3.55 -13.88
CA GLU A 108 9.33 4.22 -13.61
C GLU A 108 9.18 5.40 -12.64
N ALA A 109 8.05 6.13 -12.70
CA ALA A 109 7.74 7.17 -11.71
C ALA A 109 7.54 6.58 -10.30
N ILE A 110 6.96 5.38 -10.18
CA ILE A 110 6.88 4.66 -8.91
C ILE A 110 8.28 4.34 -8.39
N GLU A 111 9.13 3.69 -9.19
CA GLU A 111 10.50 3.34 -8.78
C GLU A 111 11.37 4.55 -8.45
N ALA A 112 11.13 5.68 -9.12
CA ALA A 112 11.81 6.94 -8.85
C ALA A 112 11.32 7.66 -7.58
N GLY A 113 10.28 7.14 -6.90
CA GLY A 113 9.68 7.79 -5.73
C GLY A 113 8.89 9.05 -6.06
N ASN A 114 8.38 9.17 -7.29
CA ASN A 114 7.60 10.31 -7.78
C ASN A 114 6.09 9.98 -7.87
N SER A 115 5.65 8.89 -7.24
CA SER A 115 4.25 8.49 -7.15
C SER A 115 3.67 8.77 -5.77
N GLU A 116 2.34 8.78 -5.64
CA GLU A 116 1.69 8.98 -4.34
C GLU A 116 1.79 7.73 -3.44
N LEU A 117 2.38 6.62 -3.90
CA LEU A 117 2.74 5.50 -3.01
C LEU A 117 3.71 5.91 -1.91
N GLU A 118 4.53 6.93 -2.16
CA GLU A 118 5.41 7.50 -1.14
C GLU A 118 4.64 8.18 0.00
N GLU A 119 3.37 8.51 -0.21
CA GLU A 119 2.47 9.08 0.79
C GLU A 119 1.52 8.02 1.36
N TYR A 120 0.75 7.36 0.49
CA TYR A 120 -0.29 6.41 0.92
C TYR A 120 0.28 5.08 1.40
N GLY A 121 1.41 4.61 0.87
CA GLY A 121 2.07 3.39 1.31
C GLY A 121 2.37 3.39 2.81
N PRO A 122 3.14 4.38 3.31
CA PRO A 122 3.35 4.57 4.74
C PRO A 122 2.06 4.66 5.56
N GLN A 123 1.05 5.38 5.07
CA GLN A 123 -0.24 5.51 5.77
C GLN A 123 -0.95 4.15 5.93
N PHE A 124 -0.94 3.30 4.89
CA PHE A 124 -1.50 1.95 4.98
C PHE A 124 -0.74 1.09 5.98
N LEU A 125 0.60 1.18 6.00
CA LEU A 125 1.42 0.43 6.95
C LEU A 125 1.15 0.88 8.39
N GLY A 126 1.14 2.19 8.65
CA GLY A 126 0.80 2.74 9.96
C GLY A 126 -0.61 2.35 10.41
N PHE A 127 -1.57 2.37 9.48
CA PHE A 127 -2.94 1.98 9.80
C PHE A 127 -3.02 0.50 10.16
N ALA A 128 -2.35 -0.36 9.38
CA ALA A 128 -2.28 -1.78 9.62
C ALA A 128 -1.61 -2.12 10.96
N GLU A 129 -0.55 -1.40 11.33
CA GLU A 129 0.09 -1.51 12.65
C GLU A 129 -0.85 -1.11 13.78
N LEU A 130 -1.58 0.01 13.62
CA LEU A 130 -2.53 0.52 14.62
C LEU A 130 -3.63 -0.50 14.95
N ILE A 131 -4.09 -1.24 13.95
CA ILE A 131 -5.10 -2.30 14.11
C ILE A 131 -4.49 -3.69 14.25
N GLU A 132 -3.17 -3.80 14.35
CA GLU A 132 -2.41 -5.03 14.60
C GLU A 132 -2.68 -6.14 13.57
N GLN A 133 -2.68 -5.79 12.28
CA GLN A 133 -2.82 -6.76 11.19
C GLN A 133 -1.78 -6.54 10.07
N PRO A 134 -1.48 -7.56 9.25
CA PRO A 134 -0.66 -7.37 8.06
C PRO A 134 -1.26 -6.32 7.12
N VAL A 135 -0.46 -5.40 6.61
CA VAL A 135 -0.93 -4.34 5.69
C VAL A 135 -1.60 -4.90 4.42
N PHE A 136 -1.15 -6.07 3.94
CA PHE A 136 -1.78 -6.75 2.80
C PHE A 136 -3.24 -7.12 3.07
N ASN A 137 -3.61 -7.36 4.34
CA ASN A 137 -4.98 -7.69 4.74
C ASN A 137 -5.98 -6.58 4.45
N LEU A 138 -5.52 -5.33 4.34
CA LEU A 138 -6.37 -4.20 3.97
C LEU A 138 -6.91 -4.30 2.53
N PHE A 139 -6.23 -5.06 1.67
CA PHE A 139 -6.51 -5.08 0.23
C PHE A 139 -7.28 -6.32 -0.24
N TYR A 140 -7.40 -7.39 0.56
CA TYR A 140 -8.19 -8.58 0.19
C TYR A 140 -9.64 -8.27 -0.22
N PRO A 141 -10.39 -7.39 0.48
CA PRO A 141 -11.77 -7.11 0.12
C PRO A 141 -11.92 -6.21 -1.14
N CYS A 142 -10.81 -5.67 -1.65
CA CYS A 142 -10.77 -4.53 -2.57
C CYS A 142 -10.43 -4.90 -4.02
N GLY A 143 -10.69 -6.15 -4.44
CA GLY A 143 -10.58 -6.55 -5.85
C GLY A 143 -9.37 -7.38 -6.22
N LEU A 144 -8.65 -7.98 -5.25
CA LEU A 144 -7.70 -9.04 -5.57
C LEU A 144 -8.46 -10.25 -6.14
N PRO A 145 -8.08 -10.78 -7.32
CA PRO A 145 -8.67 -12.00 -7.83
C PRO A 145 -8.37 -13.15 -6.86
N PHE A 146 -9.41 -13.66 -6.20
CA PHE A 146 -9.33 -14.73 -5.20
C PHE A 146 -8.60 -16.00 -5.69
N GLN A 147 -8.42 -16.18 -7.01
CA GLN A 147 -7.76 -17.33 -7.61
C GLN A 147 -6.22 -17.29 -7.57
N GLU A 148 -5.59 -16.14 -7.30
CA GLU A 148 -4.11 -16.03 -7.27
C GLU A 148 -3.51 -16.13 -5.86
N LEU A 149 -4.34 -16.31 -4.82
CA LEU A 149 -3.91 -16.24 -3.41
C LEU A 149 -3.62 -17.61 -2.76
N ASP A 150 -3.91 -18.73 -3.44
CA ASP A 150 -3.68 -20.09 -2.92
C ASP A 150 -2.18 -20.45 -2.79
N ASP A 151 -1.28 -19.66 -3.40
CA ASP A 151 0.18 -19.88 -3.38
C ASP A 151 0.96 -18.91 -2.47
N TYR A 152 0.28 -18.11 -1.63
CA TYR A 152 0.97 -17.22 -0.69
C TYR A 152 1.31 -17.96 0.62
N PRO A 153 2.61 -18.12 0.98
CA PRO A 153 3.03 -18.91 2.14
C PRO A 153 2.70 -18.27 3.50
#